data_AF-A0A1V2IMK4-F1
#
_entry.id   AF-A0A1V2IMK4-F1
#
_cell.length_a   1.000
_cell.length_b   1.000
_cell.length_c   1.000
_cell.angle_alpha   90.00
_cell.angle_beta   90.00
_cell.angle_gamma   90.00
#
_symmetry.space_group_name_H-M   'P 1'
#
loop_
_entity.id
_entity.type
_entity.pdbx_description
1 polymer ?
#
loop_
_entity_poly.entity_id
_entity_poly.type
_entity_poly.pdbx_seq_one_letter_code
_entity_poly.pdbx_strand_id
1 'polypeptide(L)'
;MTPASSPGEPAATHGRWWRWTHPFATRHAARQAHLLAAHHTWTTQRARQAQIALVRAGYHLGPIPFGYRAHRVTVPDPTGTPRRRVRLVIDPPAATVVTLIYRWYLEDRLDPTAIVTRLAADPLWYPAPRPWTTTIIRRILTNPVYTGATVWGRTIAGRPAPPELWIVCPHAHEAIIDGRTFLRAQLLAPPGTGVLPPTLTPWEFPTTTSSGPVDTPRREA
;
A
#
# COMPACT_ATOMS: atom_id res chain seq x y z
N MET A 1 17.96 -76.18 -24.57
CA MET A 1 17.72 -74.75 -24.85
C MET A 1 17.68 -74.03 -23.51
N THR A 2 18.79 -73.39 -23.16
CA THR A 2 19.00 -72.48 -22.02
C THR A 2 19.77 -71.28 -22.61
N PRO A 3 19.73 -70.04 -22.06
CA PRO A 3 19.19 -69.62 -20.76
C PRO A 3 18.28 -68.37 -20.80
N ALA A 4 17.62 -68.09 -19.67
CA ALA A 4 17.19 -66.74 -19.30
C ALA A 4 17.86 -66.41 -17.96
N SER A 5 18.85 -65.52 -17.99
CA SER A 5 19.45 -64.92 -16.81
C SER A 5 19.54 -63.41 -17.03
N SER A 6 18.80 -62.65 -16.23
CA SER A 6 19.17 -61.28 -15.85
C SER A 6 19.18 -61.24 -14.33
N PRO A 7 20.31 -60.90 -13.68
CA PRO A 7 20.36 -60.79 -12.24
C PRO A 7 19.62 -59.53 -11.80
N GLY A 8 18.73 -59.68 -10.83
CA GLY A 8 18.02 -58.57 -10.22
C GLY A 8 18.97 -57.59 -9.52
N GLU A 9 18.65 -56.30 -9.63
CA GLU A 9 19.24 -55.24 -8.83
C GLU A 9 19.15 -55.58 -7.33
N PRO A 10 20.22 -55.41 -6.55
CA PRO A 10 20.12 -55.56 -5.11
C PRO A 10 19.32 -54.39 -4.53
N ALA A 11 18.17 -54.71 -3.95
CA ALA A 11 17.40 -53.81 -3.10
C ALA A 11 18.27 -53.32 -1.93
N ALA A 12 18.72 -52.06 -2.00
CA ALA A 12 19.47 -51.42 -0.94
C ALA A 12 18.58 -51.24 0.30
N THR A 13 18.64 -52.23 1.19
CA THR A 13 17.97 -52.17 2.50
C THR A 13 18.86 -51.34 3.43
N HIS A 14 18.55 -50.04 3.56
CA HIS A 14 19.26 -49.14 4.48
C HIS A 14 19.04 -49.57 5.94
N GLY A 15 20.01 -50.28 6.51
CA GLY A 15 19.98 -50.73 7.90
C GLY A 15 20.11 -49.60 8.93
N ARG A 16 19.66 -49.88 10.16
CA ARG A 16 19.69 -49.00 11.36
C ARG A 16 21.04 -48.33 11.64
N TRP A 17 22.14 -48.84 11.10
CA TRP A 17 23.50 -48.31 11.23
C TRP A 17 23.71 -46.94 10.57
N TRP A 18 22.96 -46.59 9.52
CA TRP A 18 23.00 -45.25 8.89
C TRP A 18 22.61 -44.12 9.87
N ARG A 19 21.73 -44.41 10.84
CA ARG A 19 21.30 -43.43 11.85
C ARG A 19 22.39 -43.07 12.87
N TRP A 20 23.44 -43.89 13.00
CA TRP A 20 24.52 -43.70 13.97
C TRP A 20 25.76 -43.02 13.39
N THR A 21 25.92 -43.00 12.06
CA THR A 21 27.06 -42.36 11.38
C THR A 21 26.79 -40.94 10.85
N HIS A 22 25.54 -40.43 10.94
CA HIS A 22 25.19 -39.04 10.57
C HIS A 22 24.87 -38.03 11.70
N PRO A 23 25.33 -38.15 12.96
CA PRO A 23 25.11 -37.10 13.98
C PRO A 23 25.91 -35.80 13.71
N PHE A 24 27.04 -35.86 12.98
CA PHE A 24 27.80 -34.65 12.57
C PHE A 24 27.27 -34.03 11.28
N ALA A 25 26.83 -34.84 10.31
CA ALA A 25 26.16 -34.37 9.10
C ALA A 25 24.84 -33.63 9.41
N THR A 26 24.11 -34.09 10.43
CA THR A 26 22.88 -33.43 10.91
C THR A 26 23.16 -32.12 11.66
N ARG A 27 24.23 -32.02 12.46
CA ARG A 27 24.65 -30.75 13.09
C ARG A 27 25.15 -29.73 12.06
N HIS A 28 25.92 -30.17 11.07
CA HIS A 28 26.39 -29.31 9.99
C HIS A 28 25.22 -28.82 9.13
N ALA A 29 24.30 -29.71 8.74
CA ALA A 29 23.08 -29.35 8.01
C ALA A 29 22.17 -28.40 8.84
N ALA A 30 22.01 -28.64 10.14
CA ALA A 30 21.24 -27.75 11.02
C ALA A 30 21.88 -26.37 11.16
N ARG A 31 23.22 -26.30 11.26
CA ARG A 31 23.96 -25.02 11.28
C ARG A 31 23.84 -24.28 9.95
N GLN A 32 23.96 -24.98 8.83
CA GLN A 32 23.76 -24.41 7.50
C GLN A 32 22.33 -23.90 7.32
N ALA A 33 21.32 -24.66 7.74
CA ALA A 33 19.92 -24.24 7.71
C ALA A 33 19.67 -23.00 8.59
N HIS A 34 20.26 -22.94 9.78
CA HIS A 34 20.18 -21.77 10.65
C HIS A 34 20.84 -20.53 10.02
N LEU A 35 22.02 -20.69 9.41
CA LEU A 35 22.71 -19.59 8.72
C LEU A 35 21.92 -19.09 7.51
N LEU A 36 21.33 -20.00 6.73
CA LEU A 36 20.44 -19.63 5.62
C LEU A 36 19.19 -18.90 6.13
N ALA A 37 18.54 -19.39 7.19
CA ALA A 37 17.39 -18.73 7.80
C ALA A 37 17.76 -17.34 8.37
N ALA A 38 18.90 -17.20 9.04
CA ALA A 38 19.41 -15.94 9.54
C ALA A 38 19.72 -14.96 8.39
N HIS A 39 20.29 -15.46 7.28
CA HIS A 39 20.54 -14.65 6.11
C HIS A 39 19.22 -14.21 5.42
N HIS A 40 18.24 -15.11 5.29
CA HIS A 40 16.92 -14.80 4.74
C HIS A 40 16.15 -13.78 5.60
N THR A 41 16.23 -13.89 6.92
CA THR A 41 15.61 -12.91 7.83
C THR A 41 16.31 -11.55 7.72
N TRP A 42 17.64 -11.51 7.70
CA TRP A 42 18.40 -10.27 7.52
C TRP A 42 18.12 -9.58 6.18
N THR A 43 18.11 -10.31 5.07
CA THR A 43 17.81 -9.75 3.74
C THR A 43 16.39 -9.20 3.67
N THR A 44 15.41 -9.93 4.23
CA THR A 44 14.01 -9.49 4.31
C THR A 44 13.87 -8.22 5.16
N GLN A 45 14.53 -8.16 6.31
CA GLN A 45 14.51 -6.98 7.17
C GLN A 45 15.15 -5.76 6.49
N ARG A 46 16.30 -5.93 5.80
CA ARG A 46 16.92 -4.81 5.05
C ARG A 46 16.02 -4.31 3.93
N ALA A 47 15.40 -5.21 3.16
CA ALA A 47 14.45 -4.84 2.12
C ALA A 47 13.26 -4.06 2.70
N ARG A 48 12.71 -4.52 3.83
CA ARG A 48 11.65 -3.81 4.55
C ARG A 48 12.10 -2.42 5.00
N GLN A 49 13.29 -2.29 5.60
CA GLN A 49 13.82 -0.99 6.04
C GLN A 49 14.02 -0.03 4.87
N ALA A 50 14.50 -0.51 3.72
CA ALA A 50 14.61 0.31 2.51
C ALA A 50 13.24 0.80 2.02
N GLN A 51 12.20 -0.07 2.04
CA GLN A 51 10.83 0.33 1.70
C GLN A 51 10.27 1.37 2.68
N ILE A 52 10.51 1.19 3.98
CA ILE A 52 10.12 2.15 5.02
C ILE A 52 10.74 3.51 4.75
N ALA A 53 12.04 3.56 4.43
CA ALA A 53 12.73 4.81 4.11
C ALA A 53 12.13 5.51 2.89
N LEU A 54 11.76 4.77 1.84
CA LEU A 54 11.12 5.34 0.66
C LEU A 54 9.75 5.94 0.99
N VAL A 55 8.92 5.22 1.75
CA VAL A 55 7.59 5.70 2.18
C VAL A 55 7.73 6.97 3.03
N ARG A 56 8.66 6.97 3.99
CA ARG A 56 8.94 8.14 4.84
C ARG A 56 9.44 9.35 4.06
N ALA A 57 10.09 9.14 2.92
CA ALA A 57 10.50 10.20 2.00
C ALA A 57 9.39 10.67 1.05
N GLY A 58 8.14 10.20 1.25
CA GLY A 58 6.98 10.58 0.46
C GLY A 58 6.90 9.89 -0.91
N TYR A 59 7.68 8.83 -1.15
CA TYR A 59 7.58 8.07 -2.40
C TYR A 59 6.47 7.03 -2.32
N HIS A 60 5.69 6.95 -3.40
CA HIS A 60 4.61 5.99 -3.53
C HIS A 60 5.14 4.62 -3.91
N LEU A 61 4.63 3.59 -3.23
CA LEU A 61 4.93 2.19 -3.51
C LEU A 61 3.66 1.47 -3.96
N GLY A 62 3.74 0.76 -5.09
CA GLY A 62 2.66 -0.07 -5.61
C GLY A 62 1.77 0.63 -6.65
N PRO A 63 0.55 0.10 -6.89
CA PRO A 63 -0.34 0.62 -7.92
C PRO A 63 -0.83 2.03 -7.58
N ILE A 64 -1.02 2.85 -8.61
CA ILE A 64 -1.49 4.23 -8.46
C ILE A 64 -2.98 4.21 -8.08
N PRO A 65 -3.39 4.87 -6.99
CA PRO A 65 -4.80 5.00 -6.64
C PRO A 65 -5.53 5.85 -7.67
N PHE A 66 -6.79 5.50 -7.97
CA PHE A 66 -7.66 6.31 -8.82
C PHE A 66 -7.81 7.73 -8.23
N GLY A 67 -7.78 8.76 -9.07
CA GLY A 67 -7.69 10.17 -8.66
C GLY A 67 -6.27 10.76 -8.70
N TYR A 68 -5.26 9.91 -8.86
CA TYR A 68 -3.87 10.32 -8.97
C TYR A 68 -3.20 9.76 -10.22
N ARG A 69 -2.09 10.39 -10.61
CA ARG A 69 -1.15 9.94 -11.65
C ARG A 69 0.27 9.86 -11.11
N ALA A 70 1.08 9.01 -11.73
CA ALA A 70 2.47 8.82 -11.36
C ALA A 70 3.34 9.97 -11.90
N HIS A 71 3.91 10.77 -10.99
CA HIS A 71 5.01 11.67 -11.32
C HIS A 71 6.34 10.99 -11.04
N ARG A 72 7.05 10.62 -12.11
CA ARG A 72 8.30 9.86 -12.03
C ARG A 72 9.48 10.82 -11.85
N VAL A 73 10.23 10.63 -10.76
CA VAL A 73 11.41 11.44 -10.42
C VAL A 73 12.63 10.52 -10.35
N THR A 74 13.76 10.95 -10.89
CA THR A 74 15.04 10.25 -10.73
C THR A 74 15.79 10.89 -9.57
N VAL A 75 16.11 10.09 -8.55
CA VAL A 75 16.78 10.56 -7.34
C VAL A 75 17.97 9.64 -7.07
N PRO A 76 19.17 10.17 -6.79
CA PRO A 76 20.31 9.34 -6.41
C PRO A 76 20.02 8.61 -5.09
N ASP A 77 20.40 7.35 -5.01
CA ASP A 77 20.42 6.62 -3.75
C ASP A 77 21.66 7.00 -2.91
N PRO A 78 21.81 6.50 -1.67
CA PRO A 78 22.97 6.82 -0.83
C PRO A 78 24.33 6.44 -1.43
N THR A 79 24.36 5.59 -2.47
CA THR A 79 25.58 5.21 -3.20
C THR A 79 25.84 6.09 -4.41
N GLY A 80 25.00 7.11 -4.64
CA GLY A 80 25.06 8.00 -5.80
C GLY A 80 24.43 7.42 -7.06
N THR A 81 23.89 6.19 -7.01
CA THR A 81 23.29 5.56 -8.19
C THR A 81 21.91 6.18 -8.47
N PRO A 82 21.62 6.65 -9.69
CA PRO A 82 20.32 7.22 -10.01
C PRO A 82 19.24 6.14 -9.96
N ARG A 83 18.18 6.39 -9.19
CA ARG A 83 17.04 5.48 -9.06
C ARG A 83 15.74 6.18 -9.41
N ARG A 84 14.89 5.49 -10.17
CA ARG A 84 13.54 5.96 -10.47
C ARG A 84 12.65 5.80 -9.24
N ARG A 85 11.89 6.85 -8.94
CA ARG A 85 10.92 6.95 -7.85
C ARG A 85 9.62 7.53 -8.38
N VAL A 86 8.54 7.34 -7.63
CA VAL A 86 7.21 7.85 -7.99
C VAL A 86 6.68 8.70 -6.85
N ARG A 87 6.15 9.86 -7.20
CA ARG A 87 5.28 10.67 -6.34
C ARG A 87 3.89 10.70 -6.96
N LEU A 88 2.86 10.83 -6.11
CA LEU A 88 1.50 11.00 -6.57
C LEU A 88 1.27 12.48 -6.89
N VAL A 89 0.64 12.74 -8.02
CA VAL A 89 0.12 14.06 -8.40
C VAL A 89 -1.34 13.90 -8.75
N ILE A 90 -2.16 14.89 -8.42
CA ILE A 90 -3.59 14.87 -8.73
C ILE A 90 -3.80 14.70 -10.23
N ASP A 91 -4.74 13.80 -10.57
CA ASP A 91 -5.32 13.70 -11.90
C ASP A 91 -6.69 14.39 -11.88
N PRO A 92 -6.84 15.63 -12.39
CA PRO A 92 -8.03 16.44 -12.13
C PRO A 92 -9.38 15.79 -12.50
N PRO A 93 -9.53 15.12 -13.67
CA PRO A 93 -10.77 14.44 -14.01
C PRO A 93 -11.13 13.32 -13.02
N ALA A 94 -10.17 12.43 -12.73
CA ALA A 94 -10.39 11.32 -11.81
C ALA A 94 -10.58 11.79 -10.35
N ALA A 95 -9.85 12.83 -9.93
CA ALA A 95 -9.97 13.40 -8.59
C ALA A 95 -11.34 14.03 -8.35
N THR A 96 -11.92 14.67 -9.37
CA THR A 96 -13.29 15.20 -9.31
C THR A 96 -14.30 14.09 -8.99
N VAL A 97 -14.15 12.92 -9.60
CA VAL A 97 -15.02 11.76 -9.33
C VAL A 97 -14.83 11.26 -7.89
N VAL A 98 -13.61 11.24 -7.37
CA VAL A 98 -13.36 10.90 -5.96
C VAL A 98 -14.09 11.87 -5.02
N THR A 99 -13.98 13.18 -5.26
CA THR A 99 -14.68 14.19 -4.46
C THR A 99 -16.19 14.00 -4.51
N LEU A 100 -16.76 13.71 -5.69
CA LEU A 100 -18.18 13.41 -5.84
C LEU A 100 -18.61 12.16 -5.08
N ILE A 101 -17.80 11.10 -5.09
CA ILE A 101 -18.07 9.88 -4.32
C ILE A 101 -18.16 10.19 -2.82
N TYR A 102 -17.22 10.96 -2.27
CA TYR A 102 -17.27 11.38 -0.86
C TYR A 102 -18.50 12.25 -0.59
N ARG A 103 -18.78 13.21 -1.46
CA ARG A 103 -19.96 14.08 -1.34
C ARG A 103 -21.26 13.27 -1.30
N TRP A 104 -21.50 12.39 -2.27
CA TRP A 104 -22.70 11.56 -2.31
C TRP A 104 -22.81 10.60 -1.12
N TYR A 105 -21.69 10.08 -0.63
CA TYR A 105 -21.68 9.22 0.54
C TYR A 105 -22.04 9.98 1.82
N LEU A 106 -21.52 11.21 1.98
CA LEU A 106 -21.66 11.99 3.21
C LEU A 106 -22.93 12.84 3.24
N GLU A 107 -23.21 13.57 2.16
CA GLU A 107 -24.30 14.52 2.05
C GLU A 107 -25.58 13.83 1.59
N ASP A 108 -25.53 13.13 0.45
CA ASP A 108 -26.70 12.46 -0.14
C ASP A 108 -27.03 11.12 0.56
N ARG A 109 -26.18 10.67 1.50
CA ARG A 109 -26.32 9.42 2.26
C ARG A 109 -26.46 8.18 1.37
N LEU A 110 -25.89 8.21 0.16
CA LEU A 110 -25.94 7.09 -0.76
C LEU A 110 -25.02 5.96 -0.28
N ASP A 111 -25.55 4.73 -0.29
CA ASP A 111 -24.72 3.56 -0.04
C ASP A 111 -23.78 3.27 -1.24
N PRO A 112 -22.74 2.44 -1.05
CA PRO A 112 -21.81 2.11 -2.14
C PRO A 112 -22.46 1.49 -3.37
N THR A 113 -23.61 0.83 -3.25
CA THR A 113 -24.33 0.23 -4.39
C THR A 113 -25.03 1.32 -5.20
N ALA A 114 -25.72 2.24 -4.54
CA ALA A 114 -26.36 3.39 -5.17
C ALA A 114 -25.32 4.29 -5.88
N ILE A 115 -24.15 4.49 -5.26
CA ILE A 115 -23.03 5.21 -5.89
C ILE A 115 -22.57 4.51 -7.17
N VAL A 116 -22.41 3.18 -7.16
CA VAL A 116 -22.04 2.42 -8.38
C VAL A 116 -23.09 2.59 -9.47
N THR A 117 -24.37 2.44 -9.14
CA THR A 117 -25.46 2.64 -10.12
C THR A 117 -25.44 4.04 -10.72
N ARG A 118 -25.20 5.06 -9.89
CA ARG A 118 -25.11 6.46 -10.33
C ARG A 118 -23.92 6.70 -11.26
N LEU A 119 -22.76 6.14 -10.93
CA LEU A 119 -21.57 6.24 -11.78
C LEU A 119 -21.74 5.49 -13.10
N ALA A 120 -22.42 4.33 -13.08
CA ALA A 120 -22.68 3.52 -14.27
C ALA A 120 -23.72 4.14 -15.21
N ALA A 121 -24.60 5.01 -14.70
CA ALA A 121 -25.60 5.71 -15.51
C ALA A 121 -24.97 6.71 -16.49
N ASP A 122 -23.77 7.23 -16.19
CA ASP A 122 -23.09 8.17 -17.07
C ASP A 122 -21.56 7.94 -17.15
N PRO A 123 -21.13 6.95 -17.95
CA PRO A 123 -19.71 6.56 -18.03
C PRO A 123 -18.82 7.59 -18.73
N LEU A 124 -19.40 8.51 -19.53
CA LEU A 124 -18.64 9.56 -20.20
C LEU A 124 -18.20 10.64 -19.21
N TRP A 125 -19.06 10.95 -18.24
CA TRP A 125 -18.76 11.91 -17.18
C TRP A 125 -17.93 11.30 -16.05
N TYR A 126 -17.98 9.98 -15.87
CA TYR A 126 -17.25 9.25 -14.83
C TYR A 126 -16.31 8.17 -15.39
N PRO A 127 -15.28 8.55 -16.19
CA PRO A 127 -14.40 7.60 -16.82
C PRO A 127 -13.60 6.83 -15.76
N ALA A 128 -13.67 5.51 -15.82
CA ALA A 128 -12.91 4.61 -14.97
C ALA A 128 -12.12 3.60 -15.81
N PRO A 129 -10.88 3.25 -15.42
CA PRO A 129 -10.08 2.26 -16.16
C PRO A 129 -10.69 0.85 -16.08
N ARG A 130 -11.62 0.61 -15.16
CA ARG A 130 -12.39 -0.62 -14.98
C ARG A 130 -13.79 -0.27 -14.51
N PRO A 131 -14.80 -1.14 -14.73
CA PRO A 131 -16.15 -0.92 -14.25
C PRO A 131 -16.19 -0.61 -12.75
N TRP A 132 -17.06 0.32 -12.36
CA TRP A 132 -17.30 0.64 -10.97
C TRP A 132 -17.90 -0.57 -10.24
N THR A 133 -17.34 -0.88 -9.07
CA THR A 133 -17.85 -1.95 -8.20
C THR A 133 -17.93 -1.43 -6.78
N THR A 134 -18.81 -2.03 -5.98
CA THR A 134 -18.96 -1.65 -4.56
C THR A 134 -17.65 -1.80 -3.80
N THR A 135 -16.83 -2.79 -4.16
CA THR A 135 -15.47 -2.98 -3.63
C THR A 135 -14.55 -1.80 -3.94
N ILE A 136 -14.59 -1.26 -5.17
CA ILE A 136 -13.80 -0.07 -5.55
C ILE A 136 -14.26 1.13 -4.73
N ILE A 137 -15.57 1.37 -4.62
CA ILE A 137 -16.12 2.50 -3.86
C ILE A 137 -15.74 2.42 -2.38
N ARG A 138 -15.92 1.24 -1.75
CA ARG A 138 -15.49 1.01 -0.36
C ARG A 138 -13.99 1.24 -0.18
N ARG A 139 -13.17 0.81 -1.15
CA ARG A 139 -11.72 1.05 -1.11
C ARG A 139 -11.41 2.55 -1.23
N ILE A 140 -12.15 3.31 -2.02
CA ILE A 140 -11.96 4.76 -2.14
C ILE A 140 -12.29 5.46 -0.81
N LEU A 141 -13.45 5.14 -0.23
CA LEU A 141 -13.92 5.73 1.02
C LEU A 141 -13.04 5.40 2.25
N THR A 142 -12.31 4.28 2.20
CA THR A 142 -11.49 3.80 3.33
C THR A 142 -9.98 4.01 3.16
N ASN A 143 -9.54 4.54 2.02
CA ASN A 143 -8.12 4.69 1.74
C ASN A 143 -7.61 6.08 2.16
N PRO A 144 -6.75 6.18 3.19
CA PRO A 144 -6.21 7.47 3.64
C PRO A 144 -5.32 8.18 2.62
N VAL A 145 -5.00 7.54 1.49
CA VAL A 145 -4.26 8.20 0.40
C VAL A 145 -4.91 9.49 -0.08
N TYR A 146 -6.23 9.60 0.01
CA TYR A 146 -6.97 10.77 -0.44
C TYR A 146 -6.80 12.00 0.45
N THR A 147 -6.27 11.82 1.67
CA THR A 147 -5.92 12.93 2.59
C THR A 147 -4.49 13.44 2.39
N GLY A 148 -3.79 13.02 1.33
CA GLY A 148 -2.38 13.36 1.10
C GLY A 148 -1.39 12.51 1.90
N ALA A 149 -1.86 11.48 2.61
CA ALA A 149 -1.01 10.59 3.40
C ALA A 149 -0.67 9.29 2.65
N THR A 150 0.59 8.87 2.67
CA THR A 150 0.96 7.54 2.20
C THR A 150 0.97 6.57 3.39
N VAL A 151 0.22 5.46 3.27
CA VAL A 151 0.17 4.41 4.28
C VAL A 151 0.65 3.09 3.68
N TRP A 152 1.67 2.51 4.30
CA TRP A 152 2.29 1.26 3.87
C TRP A 152 2.31 0.22 5.00
N GLY A 153 2.40 -1.05 4.62
CA GLY A 153 2.50 -2.15 5.58
C GLY A 153 1.16 -2.60 6.19
N ARG A 154 0.03 -2.30 5.54
CA ARG A 154 -1.32 -2.71 5.97
C ARG A 154 -1.54 -4.22 5.99
N THR A 155 -0.65 -4.98 5.38
CA THR A 155 -0.71 -6.45 5.32
C THR A 155 0.67 -7.02 5.55
N ILE A 156 0.77 -8.03 6.42
CA ILE A 156 2.00 -8.79 6.70
C ILE A 156 1.67 -10.25 6.42
N ALA A 157 2.46 -10.90 5.55
CA ALA A 157 2.28 -12.31 5.17
C ALA A 157 0.82 -12.65 4.75
N GLY A 158 0.17 -11.76 4.00
CA GLY A 158 -1.20 -11.94 3.51
C GLY A 158 -2.32 -11.64 4.52
N ARG A 159 -1.98 -11.30 5.77
CA ARG A 159 -2.96 -10.96 6.82
C ARG A 159 -2.98 -9.45 7.10
N PRO A 160 -4.14 -8.85 7.41
CA PRO A 160 -4.21 -7.46 7.86
C PRO A 160 -3.27 -7.24 9.05
N ALA A 161 -2.41 -6.22 8.94
CA ALA A 161 -1.53 -5.82 10.02
C ALA A 161 -2.27 -4.86 10.95
N PRO A 162 -2.03 -4.91 12.26
CA PRO A 162 -2.61 -3.97 13.19
C PRO A 162 -2.09 -2.54 12.89
N PRO A 163 -2.90 -1.49 13.10
CA PRO A 163 -2.57 -0.11 12.70
C PRO A 163 -1.27 0.45 13.26
N GLU A 164 -0.82 -0.04 14.42
CA GLU A 164 0.41 0.38 15.10
C GLU A 164 1.67 -0.01 14.30
N LEU A 165 1.56 -1.02 13.44
CA LEU A 165 2.66 -1.45 12.58
C LEU A 165 2.67 -0.75 11.22
N TRP A 166 1.68 0.13 10.96
CA TRP A 166 1.60 0.84 9.70
C TRP A 166 2.62 1.96 9.65
N ILE A 167 3.18 2.14 8.46
CA ILE A 167 4.12 3.20 8.18
C ILE A 167 3.35 4.30 7.48
N VAL A 168 3.21 5.43 8.17
CA VAL A 168 2.43 6.57 7.70
C VAL A 168 3.38 7.71 7.41
N CYS A 169 3.27 8.28 6.21
CA CYS A 169 3.92 9.53 5.81
C CYS A 169 2.82 10.55 5.52
N PRO A 170 2.52 11.46 6.46
CA PRO A 170 1.57 12.55 6.20
C PRO A 170 2.15 13.52 5.16
N HIS A 171 1.27 14.20 4.41
CA HIS A 171 1.65 15.20 3.39
C HIS A 171 2.67 14.69 2.35
N ALA A 172 2.60 13.41 2.00
CA ALA A 172 3.43 12.82 0.95
C ALA A 172 3.11 13.39 -0.44
N HIS A 173 1.85 13.83 -0.63
CA HIS A 173 1.33 14.38 -1.87
C HIS A 173 0.10 15.26 -1.59
N GLU A 174 -0.38 15.94 -2.62
CA GLU A 174 -1.56 16.82 -2.53
C GLU A 174 -2.83 16.04 -2.22
N ALA A 175 -3.61 16.52 -1.25
CA ALA A 175 -4.84 15.87 -0.81
C ALA A 175 -5.99 16.16 -1.78
N ILE A 176 -6.81 15.15 -2.07
CA ILE A 176 -8.07 15.31 -2.83
C ILE A 176 -9.21 15.70 -1.88
N ILE A 177 -9.19 15.16 -0.66
CA ILE A 177 -10.13 15.49 0.41
C ILE A 177 -9.37 15.88 1.67
N ASP A 178 -10.00 16.69 2.51
CA ASP A 178 -9.51 16.90 3.86
C ASP A 178 -9.78 15.68 4.76
N GLY A 179 -9.05 15.57 5.84
CA GLY A 179 -9.16 14.50 6.82
C GLY A 179 -10.40 14.59 7.71
N ARG A 180 -11.10 15.73 7.85
CA ARG A 180 -12.44 15.75 8.50
C ARG A 180 -13.46 15.06 7.60
N THR A 181 -13.42 15.32 6.30
CA THR A 181 -14.22 14.61 5.30
C THR A 181 -13.93 13.10 5.35
N PHE A 182 -12.66 12.71 5.41
CA PHE A 182 -12.28 11.30 5.57
C PHE A 182 -12.81 10.70 6.87
N LEU A 183 -12.58 11.35 8.02
CA LEU A 183 -13.04 10.89 9.32
C LEU A 183 -14.56 10.69 9.35
N ARG A 184 -15.33 11.66 8.82
CA ARG A 184 -16.78 11.56 8.71
C ARG A 184 -17.20 10.34 7.90
N ALA A 185 -16.50 10.03 6.81
CA ALA A 185 -16.77 8.84 6.02
C ALA A 185 -16.50 7.56 6.83
N GLN A 186 -15.40 7.51 7.58
CA GLN A 186 -15.05 6.35 8.41
C GLN A 186 -16.03 6.13 9.57
N LEU A 187 -16.61 7.19 10.13
CA LEU A 187 -17.64 7.10 11.17
C LEU A 187 -18.97 6.55 10.66
N LEU A 188 -19.25 6.71 9.36
CA LEU A 188 -20.44 6.16 8.71
C LEU A 188 -20.23 4.75 8.15
N ALA A 189 -18.97 4.34 8.00
CA ALA A 189 -18.63 3.02 7.51
C ALA A 189 -19.12 1.95 8.50
N PRO A 190 -19.56 0.77 8.01
CA PRO A 190 -19.90 -0.35 8.88
C PRO A 190 -18.75 -0.71 9.84
N PRO A 191 -19.06 -1.22 11.04
CA PRO A 191 -18.04 -1.67 12.00
C PRO A 191 -17.01 -2.60 11.34
N GLY A 192 -15.73 -2.39 11.63
CA GLY A 192 -14.62 -3.17 11.05
C GLY A 192 -14.19 -2.76 9.64
N THR A 193 -14.87 -1.78 9.01
CA THR A 193 -14.46 -1.19 7.71
C THR A 193 -13.71 0.13 7.90
N GLY A 194 -14.01 0.87 8.98
CA GLY A 194 -13.33 2.10 9.35
C GLY A 194 -11.85 1.86 9.61
N VAL A 195 -11.02 2.51 8.81
CA VAL A 195 -9.56 2.51 8.92
C VAL A 195 -9.13 3.87 9.45
N LEU A 196 -8.87 3.95 10.75
CA LEU A 196 -8.23 5.09 11.39
C LEU A 196 -6.84 4.66 11.84
N PRO A 197 -5.77 5.01 11.11
CA PRO A 197 -4.43 4.81 11.63
C PRO A 197 -4.20 5.73 12.84
N PRO A 198 -3.58 5.23 13.91
CA PRO A 198 -3.38 5.98 15.17
C PRO A 198 -2.51 7.23 15.00
N THR A 199 -1.73 7.29 13.91
CA THR A 199 -0.78 8.37 13.61
C THR A 199 -1.27 9.37 12.57
N LEU A 200 -2.41 9.14 11.89
CA LEU A 200 -3.05 10.22 11.13
C LEU A 200 -3.87 11.03 12.12
N THR A 201 -3.32 12.14 12.59
CA THR A 201 -4.08 13.15 13.33
C THR A 201 -5.17 13.70 12.40
N PRO A 202 -6.47 13.42 12.65
CA PRO A 202 -7.55 13.76 11.71
C PRO A 202 -7.85 15.27 11.54
N TRP A 203 -7.11 16.19 12.17
CA TRP A 203 -7.55 17.59 12.32
C TRP A 203 -6.51 18.70 12.15
N GLU A 204 -5.25 18.41 11.82
CA GLU A 204 -4.30 19.47 11.44
C GLU A 204 -4.29 19.65 9.93
N PHE A 205 -5.22 20.49 9.44
CA PHE A 205 -5.08 21.06 8.10
C PHE A 205 -4.29 22.35 8.24
N PRO A 206 -3.22 22.58 7.44
CA PRO A 206 -2.90 23.94 7.13
C PRO A 206 -4.17 24.49 6.48
N THR A 207 -4.86 25.39 7.17
CA THR A 207 -5.76 26.32 6.51
C THR A 207 -4.97 26.80 5.31
N THR A 208 -5.48 26.52 4.10
CA THR A 208 -5.08 27.29 2.93
C THR A 208 -5.13 28.72 3.42
N THR A 209 -3.95 29.36 3.57
CA THR A 209 -3.89 30.77 3.89
C THR A 209 -4.76 31.41 2.83
N SER A 210 -5.96 31.80 3.26
CA SER A 210 -6.78 32.75 2.56
C SER A 210 -5.83 33.90 2.32
N SER A 211 -5.37 34.02 1.08
CA SER A 211 -4.84 35.26 0.56
C SER A 211 -5.98 36.25 0.66
N GLY A 212 -6.10 36.84 1.86
CA GLY A 212 -6.84 38.06 2.10
C GLY A 212 -6.29 39.15 1.18
N PRO A 213 -7.11 40.18 0.90
CA PRO A 213 -6.79 41.16 -0.12
C PRO A 213 -5.45 41.84 0.22
N VAL A 214 -4.58 41.93 -0.79
CA VAL A 214 -3.41 42.81 -0.77
C VAL A 214 -3.92 44.22 -0.55
N ASP A 215 -3.81 44.69 0.70
CA ASP A 215 -4.02 46.07 1.06
C ASP A 215 -2.88 46.88 0.41
N THR A 216 -3.27 47.83 -0.42
CA THR A 216 -2.35 48.61 -1.26
C THR A 216 -1.88 49.81 -0.46
N PRO A 217 -0.57 50.09 -0.31
CA PRO A 217 -0.15 51.36 0.26
C PRO A 217 -0.48 52.50 -0.71
N ARG A 218 -1.43 53.34 -0.30
CA ARG A 218 -1.75 54.65 -0.86
C ARG A 218 -0.47 55.48 -0.93
N ARG A 219 0.01 55.79 -2.14
CA ARG A 219 1.04 56.81 -2.36
C ARG A 219 0.38 58.18 -2.22
N GLU A 220 0.77 58.90 -1.18
CA GLU A 220 0.55 60.34 -1.08
C GLU A 220 1.48 61.07 -2.06
N ALA A 221 0.91 62.01 -2.79
CA ALA A 221 1.58 63.08 -3.53
C ALA A 221 0.82 64.37 -3.28
#